data_AF-H3GJA5-F1
#
_entry.id   AF-H3GJA5-F1
#
_cell.length_a   1.000
_cell.length_b   1.000
_cell.length_c   1.000
_cell.angle_alpha   90.00
_cell.angle_beta   90.00
_cell.angle_gamma   90.00
#
_symmetry.space_group_name_H-M   'P 1'
#
loop_
_entity.id
_entity.type
_entity.pdbx_description
1 polymer ?
#
loop_
_entity_poly.entity_id
_entity_poly.type
_entity_poly.pdbx_seq_one_letter_code
_entity_poly.pdbx_strand_id
1 'polypeptide(L)'
;MASNDAEGHVLGNFHAYYSFNPVHERLRFMDVQTANALRRALLVRKSAEETSTVVDIGCNEGDLTIGLYDALNGRARLADAKQIDDVASFDLMNISTLNERMQKDKKQVEYVIQDKGETSHRRRYVVELLVDGKAMGHGEGVSKKVAKAKAAEVALQVLDGSDSQKTQEKESKDEKVVPEQLPLTEQELATRKSLMVLGVDIDKVLIERATKKSVQLTVDDQVQFRHVDVMTSKFNEDIAPFLELAKRSTAERKFDLVTCFSVTMWIHLNNGDEGLWTFLETVSDMTEHLIIEPQTWKCYRNAQKRLNRMHVEVPQSFREIKVRTDVVEKIDAFLLSAGRFRFKAQLGKTNWSRNTQMEEVQDYSDIIYAHAVLLAVVLVPTLVRVRIVYTFLWNLFTVIAIKMESRTAQGLATVMGLSVMLSWYMLRYFDRSVFDSVLLGWFGLLSKYRVFRGLANTGDFLLHFVCPLALAAKYLEHVEVWMALPVLGYVDARVELVRNRLTCSFSVLWVYFVAGGSLVANHVYHFSPPRPVQFWAVASASMLVGNLTVPLGCVFAQRSGLPDLLVRGVEELAAPLRQSSFAV
;
A
#
# COMPACT_ATOMS: atom_id res chain seq x y z
N MET A 1 -7.12 44.66 -3.51
CA MET A 1 -8.00 43.53 -3.15
C MET A 1 -8.23 42.56 -4.31
N ALA A 2 -8.52 43.02 -5.54
CA ALA A 2 -8.71 42.12 -6.68
C ALA A 2 -7.46 41.34 -7.15
N SER A 3 -6.24 41.85 -6.88
CA SER A 3 -4.98 41.19 -7.26
C SER A 3 -4.66 39.93 -6.44
N ASN A 4 -4.89 39.95 -5.12
CA ASN A 4 -4.60 38.80 -4.25
C ASN A 4 -5.55 37.63 -4.48
N ASP A 5 -6.83 37.89 -4.78
CA ASP A 5 -7.78 36.82 -5.11
C ASP A 5 -7.40 36.12 -6.43
N ALA A 6 -6.96 36.89 -7.43
CA ALA A 6 -6.52 36.35 -8.72
C ALA A 6 -5.29 35.44 -8.58
N GLU A 7 -4.31 35.85 -7.77
CA GLU A 7 -3.10 35.07 -7.49
C GLU A 7 -3.42 33.77 -6.73
N GLY A 8 -4.32 33.82 -5.74
CA GLY A 8 -4.80 32.62 -5.06
C GLY A 8 -5.47 31.62 -6.00
N HIS A 9 -6.15 32.09 -7.06
CA HIS A 9 -6.73 31.22 -8.08
C HIS A 9 -5.71 30.56 -9.03
N VAL A 10 -4.53 31.15 -9.19
CA VAL A 10 -3.42 30.63 -10.01
C VAL A 10 -2.66 29.53 -9.26
N LEU A 11 -2.43 29.73 -7.97
CA LEU A 11 -1.75 28.76 -7.09
C LEU A 11 -2.69 27.69 -6.52
N GLY A 12 -4.00 27.93 -6.55
CA GLY A 12 -4.99 27.00 -6.00
C GLY A 12 -5.29 27.20 -4.52
N ASN A 13 -4.93 28.36 -3.97
CA ASN A 13 -5.06 28.75 -2.57
C ASN A 13 -6.47 29.26 -2.28
N PHE A 14 -7.48 28.42 -2.48
CA PHE A 14 -8.87 28.80 -2.22
C PHE A 14 -9.12 28.87 -0.73
N HIS A 15 -9.63 30.00 -0.24
CA HIS A 15 -10.23 30.07 1.08
C HIS A 15 -11.35 29.02 1.23
N ALA A 16 -11.40 28.36 2.39
CA ALA A 16 -12.43 27.39 2.75
C ALA A 16 -12.56 26.24 1.75
N TYR A 17 -11.44 25.80 1.18
CA TYR A 17 -11.37 24.71 0.19
C TYR A 17 -12.16 23.45 0.60
N TYR A 18 -12.10 23.11 1.89
CA TYR A 18 -12.76 21.95 2.46
C TYR A 18 -14.28 22.11 2.65
N SER A 19 -14.85 23.31 2.42
CA SER A 19 -16.30 23.48 2.29
C SER A 19 -16.84 22.85 1.00
N PHE A 20 -16.02 22.80 -0.05
CA PHE A 20 -16.34 22.14 -1.32
C PHE A 20 -15.87 20.68 -1.37
N ASN A 21 -14.89 20.34 -0.53
CA ASN A 21 -14.28 19.01 -0.43
C ASN A 21 -14.19 18.59 1.04
N PRO A 22 -15.30 18.12 1.65
CA PRO A 22 -15.32 17.87 3.10
C PRO A 22 -14.21 16.92 3.56
N VAL A 23 -13.64 17.20 4.74
CA VAL A 23 -12.54 16.42 5.33
C VAL A 23 -12.92 14.95 5.52
N HIS A 24 -14.12 14.66 6.02
CA HIS A 24 -14.58 13.26 6.21
C HIS A 24 -14.65 12.48 4.88
N GLU A 25 -15.06 13.13 3.80
CA GLU A 25 -15.08 12.52 2.45
C GLU A 25 -13.68 12.30 1.89
N ARG A 26 -12.76 13.25 2.16
CA ARG A 26 -11.35 13.15 1.77
C ARG A 26 -10.62 12.04 2.50
N LEU A 27 -10.95 11.82 3.77
CA LEU A 27 -10.37 10.80 4.64
C LEU A 27 -11.15 9.49 4.63
N ARG A 28 -12.12 9.31 3.72
CA ARG A 28 -12.92 8.07 3.61
C ARG A 28 -12.08 6.82 3.35
N PHE A 29 -10.89 7.00 2.78
CA PHE A 29 -9.91 5.92 2.58
C PHE A 29 -9.28 5.44 3.90
N MET A 30 -9.31 6.26 4.96
CA MET A 30 -8.90 5.86 6.30
C MET A 30 -10.06 5.18 7.01
N ASP A 31 -10.47 4.02 6.50
CA ASP A 31 -11.36 3.15 7.26
C ASP A 31 -10.67 2.69 8.56
N VAL A 32 -11.44 2.03 9.43
CA VAL A 32 -10.93 1.58 10.74
C VAL A 32 -9.68 0.70 10.58
N GLN A 33 -9.60 -0.12 9.53
CA GLN A 33 -8.46 -1.01 9.30
C GLN A 33 -7.22 -0.22 8.85
N THR A 34 -7.37 0.65 7.86
CA THR A 34 -6.30 1.47 7.28
C THR A 34 -5.76 2.44 8.31
N ALA A 35 -6.63 3.15 9.04
CA ALA A 35 -6.22 4.05 10.10
C ALA A 35 -5.42 3.30 11.17
N ASN A 36 -5.88 2.12 11.61
CA ASN A 36 -5.17 1.34 12.60
C ASN A 36 -3.84 0.75 12.11
N ALA A 37 -3.76 0.33 10.84
CA ALA A 37 -2.51 -0.11 10.24
C ALA A 37 -1.49 1.03 10.20
N LEU A 38 -1.91 2.21 9.73
CA LEU A 38 -1.08 3.41 9.66
C LEU A 38 -0.65 3.88 11.05
N ARG A 39 -1.56 3.84 12.04
CA ARG A 39 -1.26 4.13 13.45
C ARG A 39 -0.18 3.22 14.02
N ARG A 40 -0.28 1.91 13.79
CA ARG A 40 0.75 0.98 14.29
C ARG A 40 2.08 1.16 13.56
N ALA A 41 2.04 1.37 12.25
CA ALA A 41 3.23 1.60 11.43
C ALA A 41 3.99 2.86 11.89
N LEU A 42 3.27 3.96 12.14
CA LEU A 42 3.87 5.24 12.53
C LEU A 42 4.18 5.33 14.02
N LEU A 43 3.25 4.93 14.89
CA LEU A 43 3.31 5.25 16.32
C LEU A 43 3.84 4.12 17.21
N VAL A 44 3.88 2.88 16.74
CA VAL A 44 4.17 1.69 17.59
C VAL A 44 5.41 0.91 17.13
N ARG A 45 5.91 1.16 15.92
CA ARG A 45 7.05 0.43 15.36
C ARG A 45 8.31 0.58 16.23
N LYS A 46 9.00 -0.54 16.49
CA LYS A 46 10.28 -0.61 17.22
C LYS A 46 11.43 0.04 16.44
N SER A 47 11.39 1.35 16.21
CA SER A 47 12.60 2.11 15.87
C SER A 47 13.16 2.74 17.14
N ALA A 48 14.45 3.11 17.11
CA ALA A 48 15.11 3.77 18.24
C ALA A 48 14.57 5.19 18.53
N GLU A 49 13.72 5.74 17.66
CA GLU A 49 13.24 7.10 17.75
C GLU A 49 11.99 7.23 18.62
N GLU A 50 11.95 8.31 19.41
CA GLU A 50 10.84 8.63 20.33
C GLU A 50 9.65 9.32 19.62
N THR A 51 9.85 9.83 18.40
CA THR A 51 8.86 10.62 17.66
C THR A 51 8.50 9.98 16.33
N SER A 52 7.33 10.33 15.81
CA SER A 52 6.94 10.06 14.43
C SER A 52 6.55 11.36 13.73
N THR A 53 7.05 11.56 12.52
CA THR A 53 6.95 12.83 11.79
C THR A 53 6.08 12.71 10.53
N VAL A 54 5.11 13.64 10.41
CA VAL A 54 4.20 13.73 9.26
C VAL A 54 4.26 15.13 8.66
N VAL A 55 4.28 15.25 7.34
CA VAL A 55 4.10 16.54 6.64
C VAL A 55 2.98 16.48 5.62
N ASP A 56 2.10 17.49 5.66
CA ASP A 56 1.02 17.69 4.70
C ASP A 56 1.32 18.88 3.79
N ILE A 57 1.56 18.60 2.51
CA ILE A 57 1.97 19.59 1.51
C ILE A 57 0.74 20.17 0.82
N GLY A 58 0.59 21.50 0.91
CA GLY A 58 -0.60 22.21 0.41
C GLY A 58 -1.76 22.14 1.40
N CYS A 59 -1.46 22.32 2.69
CA CYS A 59 -2.42 22.14 3.78
C CYS A 59 -3.59 23.14 3.77
N ASN A 60 -3.53 24.20 2.97
CA ASN A 60 -4.52 25.27 2.90
C ASN A 60 -4.74 25.87 4.31
N GLU A 61 -5.96 25.87 4.83
CA GLU A 61 -6.28 26.32 6.20
C GLU A 61 -6.15 25.20 7.25
N GLY A 62 -5.53 24.06 6.92
CA GLY A 62 -5.17 22.99 7.86
C GLY A 62 -6.29 22.03 8.26
N ASP A 63 -7.50 22.12 7.70
CA ASP A 63 -8.63 21.25 8.13
C ASP A 63 -8.34 19.76 7.89
N LEU A 64 -7.72 19.41 6.75
CA LEU A 64 -7.37 18.03 6.44
C LEU A 64 -6.18 17.54 7.27
N THR A 65 -5.20 18.40 7.53
CA THR A 65 -4.05 18.11 8.40
C THR A 65 -4.53 17.78 9.83
N ILE A 66 -5.47 18.57 10.36
CA ILE A 66 -6.09 18.34 11.67
C ILE A 66 -6.93 17.04 11.64
N GLY A 67 -7.72 16.83 10.60
CA GLY A 67 -8.50 15.60 10.45
C GLY A 67 -7.63 14.33 10.38
N LEU A 68 -6.48 14.42 9.70
CA LEU A 68 -5.49 13.35 9.63
C LEU A 68 -4.88 13.07 11.01
N TYR A 69 -4.48 14.12 11.73
CA TYR A 69 -3.99 14.00 13.11
C TYR A 69 -5.02 13.33 14.02
N ASP A 70 -6.28 13.77 13.96
CA ASP A 70 -7.37 13.20 14.75
C ASP A 70 -7.61 11.73 14.41
N ALA A 71 -7.51 11.35 13.14
CA ALA A 71 -7.66 9.96 12.72
C ALA A 71 -6.50 9.07 13.19
N LEU A 72 -5.26 9.55 13.10
CA LEU A 72 -4.08 8.86 13.63
C LEU A 72 -4.12 8.77 15.17
N ASN A 73 -4.82 9.68 15.84
CA ASN A 73 -5.07 9.57 17.28
C ASN A 73 -6.32 8.77 17.65
N GLY A 74 -7.03 8.21 16.67
CA GLY A 74 -8.27 7.47 16.93
C GLY A 74 -9.41 8.36 17.44
N ARG A 75 -9.36 9.67 17.21
CA ARG A 75 -10.41 10.62 17.59
C ARG A 75 -11.36 10.96 16.45
N ALA A 76 -10.97 10.70 15.20
CA ALA A 76 -11.83 10.93 14.06
C ALA A 76 -12.99 9.92 14.00
N ARG A 77 -14.19 10.42 13.68
CA ARG A 77 -15.29 9.56 13.21
C ARG A 77 -14.94 9.10 11.80
N LEU A 78 -14.43 7.87 11.70
CA LEU A 78 -14.13 7.25 10.41
C LEU A 78 -15.44 6.68 9.85
N ALA A 79 -15.79 7.08 8.62
CA ALA A 79 -16.94 6.49 7.92
C ALA A 79 -16.63 5.01 7.62
N ASP A 80 -17.62 4.12 7.78
CA ASP A 80 -17.47 2.74 7.33
C ASP A 80 -17.28 2.76 5.81
N ALA A 81 -16.22 2.13 5.29
CA ALA A 81 -15.97 2.01 3.85
C ALA A 81 -17.16 1.38 3.11
N LYS A 82 -18.01 0.63 3.81
CA LYS A 82 -19.27 0.06 3.31
C LYS A 82 -20.51 0.93 3.53
N GLN A 83 -20.46 1.94 4.39
CA GLN A 83 -21.54 2.92 4.46
C GLN A 83 -21.44 3.88 3.27
N ILE A 84 -22.45 3.80 2.42
CA ILE A 84 -22.82 4.87 1.51
C ILE A 84 -23.53 5.89 2.40
N ASP A 85 -22.85 6.97 2.77
CA ASP A 85 -23.53 8.10 3.41
C ASP A 85 -24.65 8.58 2.48
N ASP A 86 -25.83 8.88 3.04
CA ASP A 86 -27.04 9.43 2.37
C ASP A 86 -26.78 10.78 1.64
N VAL A 87 -25.53 11.25 1.62
CA VAL A 87 -25.06 12.37 0.80
C VAL A 87 -24.76 11.92 -0.65
N ALA A 88 -24.53 10.62 -0.88
CA ALA A 88 -23.88 10.09 -2.09
C ALA A 88 -24.77 9.26 -3.06
N SER A 89 -26.09 9.22 -2.90
CA SER A 89 -27.00 8.61 -3.88
C SER A 89 -28.04 9.57 -4.44
N PHE A 90 -27.64 10.77 -4.90
CA PHE A 90 -28.56 11.56 -5.73
C PHE A 90 -28.36 11.18 -7.20
N ASP A 91 -29.36 10.54 -7.80
CA ASP A 91 -29.35 10.29 -9.23
C ASP A 91 -29.65 11.60 -9.98
N LEU A 92 -28.70 12.06 -10.78
CA LEU A 92 -28.87 13.22 -11.64
C LEU A 92 -29.98 12.99 -12.69
N MET A 93 -30.34 11.73 -12.95
CA MET A 93 -31.45 11.36 -13.81
C MET A 93 -32.82 11.67 -13.19
N ASN A 94 -32.93 11.85 -11.87
CA ASN A 94 -34.22 12.16 -11.22
C ASN A 94 -34.87 13.44 -11.79
N ILE A 95 -34.05 14.44 -12.15
CA ILE A 95 -34.54 15.68 -12.78
C ILE A 95 -35.12 15.39 -14.17
N SER A 96 -34.44 14.59 -15.00
CA SER A 96 -34.92 14.23 -16.34
C SER A 96 -36.13 13.31 -16.29
N THR A 97 -36.10 12.29 -15.42
CA THR A 97 -37.19 11.32 -15.24
C THR A 97 -38.47 12.00 -14.78
N LEU A 98 -38.38 12.94 -13.82
CA LEU A 98 -39.53 13.72 -13.37
C LEU A 98 -40.07 14.61 -14.49
N ASN A 99 -39.19 15.34 -15.20
CA ASN A 99 -39.64 16.21 -16.29
C ASN A 99 -40.32 15.44 -17.43
N GLU A 100 -39.79 14.26 -17.80
CA GLU A 100 -40.39 13.39 -18.81
C GLU A 100 -41.78 12.91 -18.39
N ARG A 101 -41.94 12.49 -17.11
CA ARG A 101 -43.23 12.05 -16.57
C ARG A 101 -44.25 13.18 -16.50
N MET A 102 -43.83 14.37 -16.08
CA MET A 102 -44.73 15.53 -16.01
C MET A 102 -45.12 16.07 -17.38
N GLN A 103 -44.23 15.99 -18.39
CA GLN A 103 -44.57 16.29 -19.77
C GLN A 103 -45.61 15.33 -20.34
N LYS A 104 -45.51 14.02 -20.04
CA LYS A 104 -46.51 13.02 -20.44
C LYS A 104 -47.89 13.34 -19.87
N ASP A 105 -47.95 13.82 -18.63
CA ASP A 105 -49.18 14.17 -17.92
C ASP A 105 -49.65 15.62 -18.16
N LYS A 106 -48.96 16.38 -19.02
CA LYS A 106 -49.20 17.82 -19.30
C LYS A 106 -49.19 18.72 -18.06
N LYS A 107 -48.39 18.39 -17.06
CA LYS A 107 -48.24 19.17 -15.82
C LYS A 107 -47.05 20.12 -15.90
N GLN A 108 -47.17 21.31 -15.31
CA GLN A 108 -46.11 22.31 -15.27
C GLN A 108 -45.23 22.11 -14.03
N VAL A 109 -43.92 21.99 -14.23
CA VAL A 109 -42.93 21.87 -13.15
C VAL A 109 -42.17 23.17 -12.96
N GLU A 110 -42.16 23.69 -11.73
CA GLU A 110 -41.39 24.87 -11.34
C GLU A 110 -40.45 24.54 -10.18
N TYR A 111 -39.22 25.06 -10.24
CA TYR A 111 -38.23 24.90 -9.18
C TYR A 111 -37.96 26.26 -8.53
N VAL A 112 -38.48 26.45 -7.32
CA VAL A 112 -38.27 27.66 -6.53
C VAL A 112 -36.97 27.48 -5.74
N ILE A 113 -35.93 28.22 -6.14
CA ILE A 113 -34.58 28.10 -5.56
C ILE A 113 -34.34 29.28 -4.63
N GLN A 114 -34.04 28.99 -3.37
CA GLN A 114 -33.58 29.96 -2.39
C GLN A 114 -32.11 29.70 -2.04
N ASP A 115 -31.28 30.75 -2.06
CA ASP A 115 -29.94 30.69 -1.50
C ASP A 115 -30.02 31.12 -0.04
N LYS A 116 -29.89 30.16 0.88
CA LYS A 116 -29.86 30.37 2.34
C LYS A 116 -28.43 30.34 2.88
N GLY A 117 -27.43 30.58 2.03
CA GLY A 117 -26.04 30.69 2.46
C GLY A 117 -25.77 31.95 3.28
N GLU A 118 -25.02 31.81 4.37
CA GLU A 118 -24.58 32.95 5.21
C GLU A 118 -23.49 33.80 4.50
N THR A 119 -22.72 33.19 3.59
CA THR A 119 -21.66 33.85 2.81
C THR A 119 -21.58 33.26 1.39
N SER A 120 -20.99 33.98 0.43
CA SER A 120 -20.80 33.52 -0.97
C SER A 120 -20.06 32.18 -1.08
N HIS A 121 -19.32 31.79 -0.03
CA HIS A 121 -18.51 30.56 0.05
C HIS A 121 -19.19 29.42 0.84
N ARG A 122 -20.32 29.69 1.50
CA ARG A 122 -21.14 28.71 2.24
C ARG A 122 -22.57 28.69 1.70
N ARG A 123 -22.71 28.49 0.38
CA ARG A 123 -24.02 28.51 -0.28
C ARG A 123 -24.81 27.25 0.06
N ARG A 124 -25.93 27.45 0.75
CA ARG A 124 -26.92 26.40 1.02
C ARG A 124 -28.11 26.70 0.13
N TYR A 125 -28.26 25.94 -0.95
CA TYR A 125 -29.42 26.07 -1.82
C TYR A 125 -30.53 25.19 -1.28
N VAL A 126 -31.67 25.81 -1.02
CA VAL A 126 -32.93 25.14 -0.71
C VAL A 126 -33.80 25.25 -1.94
N VAL A 127 -34.31 24.12 -2.42
CA VAL A 127 -35.16 24.05 -3.60
C VAL A 127 -36.49 23.43 -3.22
N GLU A 128 -37.55 24.16 -3.51
CA GLU A 128 -38.93 23.68 -3.42
C GLU A 128 -39.44 23.45 -4.84
N LEU A 129 -39.94 22.24 -5.11
CA LEU A 129 -40.42 21.82 -6.42
C LEU A 129 -41.94 21.86 -6.41
N LEU A 130 -42.50 22.67 -7.31
CA LEU A 130 -43.93 22.85 -7.51
C LEU A 130 -44.36 22.12 -8.79
N VAL A 131 -45.45 21.35 -8.72
CA VAL A 131 -46.14 20.80 -9.89
C VAL A 131 -47.55 21.40 -9.92
N ASP A 132 -47.91 22.09 -11.00
CA ASP A 132 -49.16 22.86 -11.14
C ASP A 132 -49.45 23.76 -9.92
N GLY A 133 -48.41 24.41 -9.39
CA GLY A 133 -48.49 25.30 -8.23
C GLY A 133 -48.56 24.61 -6.86
N LYS A 134 -48.52 23.28 -6.79
CA LYS A 134 -48.50 22.51 -5.52
C LYS A 134 -47.09 22.03 -5.19
N ALA A 135 -46.63 22.24 -3.96
CA ALA A 135 -45.35 21.73 -3.47
C ALA A 135 -45.35 20.19 -3.44
N MET A 136 -44.43 19.59 -4.17
CA MET A 136 -44.31 18.14 -4.38
C MET A 136 -42.95 17.59 -3.95
N GLY A 137 -41.92 18.43 -3.78
CA GLY A 137 -40.61 17.98 -3.34
C GLY A 137 -39.77 19.08 -2.73
N HIS A 138 -38.97 18.71 -1.72
CA HIS A 138 -38.03 19.59 -1.04
C HIS A 138 -36.62 19.01 -1.16
N GLY A 139 -35.64 19.86 -1.46
CA GLY A 139 -34.26 19.43 -1.61
C GLY A 139 -33.26 20.49 -1.18
N GLU A 140 -32.28 20.08 -0.38
CA GLU A 140 -31.20 20.95 0.08
C GLU A 140 -29.84 20.47 -0.42
N GLY A 141 -28.99 21.41 -0.84
CA GLY A 141 -27.66 21.04 -1.33
C GLY A 141 -26.68 22.20 -1.46
N VAL A 142 -25.40 21.84 -1.50
CA VAL A 142 -24.28 22.77 -1.70
C VAL A 142 -24.23 23.38 -3.12
N SER A 143 -25.06 22.88 -4.03
CA SER A 143 -25.27 23.47 -5.35
C SER A 143 -26.75 23.43 -5.74
N LYS A 144 -27.18 24.38 -6.59
CA LYS A 144 -28.52 24.39 -7.18
C LYS A 144 -28.87 23.07 -7.85
N LYS A 145 -27.87 22.40 -8.46
CA LYS A 145 -28.08 21.12 -9.16
C LYS A 145 -28.38 19.97 -8.19
N VAL A 146 -27.65 19.91 -7.07
CA VAL A 146 -27.86 18.89 -6.03
C VAL A 146 -29.20 19.09 -5.35
N ALA A 147 -29.52 20.34 -4.97
CA ALA A 147 -30.78 20.67 -4.35
C ALA A 147 -31.99 20.33 -5.27
N LYS A 148 -31.87 20.60 -6.58
CA LYS A 148 -32.88 20.19 -7.58
C LYS A 148 -33.04 18.68 -7.71
N ALA A 149 -31.94 17.93 -7.75
CA ALA A 149 -31.99 16.48 -7.90
C ALA A 149 -32.69 15.81 -6.71
N LYS A 150 -32.40 16.27 -5.48
CA LYS A 150 -33.08 15.82 -4.26
C LYS A 150 -34.56 16.21 -4.21
N ALA A 151 -34.89 17.44 -4.61
CA ALA A 151 -36.29 17.86 -4.70
C ALA A 151 -37.08 17.02 -5.73
N ALA A 152 -36.44 16.66 -6.85
CA ALA A 152 -37.04 15.80 -7.87
C ALA A 152 -37.21 14.35 -7.41
N GLU A 153 -36.26 13.83 -6.62
CA GLU A 153 -36.36 12.50 -5.99
C GLU A 153 -37.55 12.40 -5.05
N VAL A 154 -37.72 13.38 -4.15
CA VAL A 154 -38.87 13.44 -3.23
C VAL A 154 -40.19 13.51 -4.03
N ALA A 155 -40.23 14.31 -5.09
CA ALA A 155 -41.42 14.40 -5.95
C ALA A 155 -41.73 13.08 -6.67
N LEU A 156 -40.72 12.37 -7.17
CA LEU A 156 -40.88 11.05 -7.79
C LEU A 156 -41.40 10.02 -6.78
N GLN A 157 -40.86 10.01 -5.56
CA GLN A 157 -41.34 9.13 -4.49
C GLN A 157 -42.81 9.41 -4.13
N VAL A 158 -43.24 10.68 -4.12
CA VAL A 158 -44.65 11.05 -3.90
C VAL A 158 -45.54 10.59 -5.06
N LEU A 159 -45.05 10.65 -6.30
CA LEU A 159 -45.78 10.19 -7.49
C LEU A 159 -45.88 8.66 -7.53
N ASP A 160 -44.82 7.95 -7.14
CA ASP A 160 -44.75 6.49 -7.06
C ASP A 160 -45.50 5.95 -5.83
N GLY A 161 -45.59 6.74 -4.76
CA GLY A 161 -46.30 6.43 -3.51
C GLY A 161 -47.83 6.61 -3.57
N SER A 162 -48.40 6.92 -4.74
CA SER A 162 -49.85 6.98 -4.93
C SER A 162 -50.55 5.61 -5.00
N ASP A 163 -49.85 4.52 -4.63
CA ASP A 163 -50.43 3.18 -4.49
C ASP A 163 -50.06 2.43 -3.19
N SER A 164 -49.47 3.09 -2.17
CA SER A 164 -49.25 2.45 -0.85
C SER A 164 -49.11 3.48 0.27
N GLN A 165 -50.23 3.83 0.92
CA GLN A 165 -50.20 4.49 2.22
C GLN A 165 -49.94 3.49 3.35
N LYS A 166 -49.20 3.98 4.37
CA LYS A 166 -48.76 3.40 5.65
C LYS A 166 -47.35 2.81 5.56
N THR A 167 -46.30 3.36 6.17
CA THR A 167 -46.25 3.96 7.52
C THR A 167 -45.02 4.86 7.62
N GLN A 168 -45.19 6.10 8.09
CA GLN A 168 -44.14 6.83 8.80
C GLN A 168 -44.56 6.96 10.27
N GLU A 169 -43.54 7.19 11.09
CA GLU A 169 -43.55 7.54 12.52
C GLU A 169 -43.56 6.37 13.51
N LYS A 170 -42.34 5.99 13.91
CA LYS A 170 -41.93 6.22 15.30
C LYS A 170 -40.42 6.36 15.41
N GLU A 171 -40.02 7.48 16.02
CA GLU A 171 -38.72 7.65 16.63
C GLU A 171 -38.44 6.48 17.59
N SER A 172 -37.30 5.81 17.41
CA SER A 172 -36.56 5.23 18.52
C SER A 172 -35.14 5.77 18.48
N LYS A 173 -34.76 6.39 19.60
CA LYS A 173 -33.38 6.56 20.00
C LYS A 173 -32.77 5.16 20.12
N ASP A 174 -32.17 4.67 19.05
CA ASP A 174 -31.16 3.62 19.18
C ASP A 174 -29.81 4.30 19.09
N GLU A 175 -29.12 4.35 20.23
CA GLU A 175 -27.68 4.45 20.31
C GLU A 175 -27.09 3.39 19.37
N LYS A 176 -26.85 3.76 18.12
CA LYS A 176 -26.15 2.90 17.18
C LYS A 176 -24.73 2.77 17.71
N VAL A 177 -24.46 1.61 18.28
CA VAL A 177 -23.15 1.13 18.70
C VAL A 177 -22.14 1.48 17.60
N VAL A 178 -21.33 2.48 17.92
CA VAL A 178 -20.17 2.90 17.13
C VAL A 178 -19.31 1.64 16.94
N PRO A 179 -18.83 1.31 15.73
CA PRO A 179 -17.85 0.25 15.58
C PRO A 179 -16.66 0.65 16.46
N GLU A 180 -16.46 -0.09 17.54
CA GLU A 180 -15.41 0.13 18.51
C GLU A 180 -14.11 0.22 17.72
N GLN A 181 -13.54 1.42 17.61
CA GLN A 181 -12.24 1.63 17.00
C GLN A 181 -11.31 0.68 17.74
N LEU A 182 -10.70 -0.30 17.07
CA LEU A 182 -9.75 -1.21 17.71
C LEU A 182 -8.71 -0.35 18.44
N PRO A 183 -8.78 -0.23 19.77
CA PRO A 183 -7.89 0.67 20.47
C PRO A 183 -6.48 0.12 20.32
N LEU A 184 -5.48 1.00 20.34
CA LEU A 184 -4.13 0.53 20.64
C LEU A 184 -4.21 -0.18 22.00
N THR A 185 -3.61 -1.36 22.11
CA THR A 185 -3.55 -2.08 23.38
C THR A 185 -2.78 -1.23 24.41
N GLU A 186 -3.02 -1.46 25.71
CA GLU A 186 -2.30 -0.77 26.78
C GLU A 186 -0.76 -0.84 26.62
N GLN A 187 -0.27 -1.96 26.10
CA GLN A 187 1.15 -2.14 25.78
C GLN A 187 1.61 -1.24 24.62
N GLU A 188 0.82 -1.14 23.55
CA GLU A 188 1.10 -0.27 22.41
C GLU A 188 1.01 1.22 22.79
N LEU A 189 0.09 1.57 23.69
CA LEU A 189 -0.02 2.92 24.24
C LEU A 189 1.18 3.30 25.12
N ALA A 190 1.68 2.35 25.92
CA ALA A 190 2.87 2.57 26.75
C ALA A 190 4.15 2.79 25.94
N THR A 191 4.21 2.27 24.71
CA THR A 191 5.35 2.44 23.79
C THR A 191 5.04 3.38 22.63
N ARG A 192 3.96 4.17 22.72
CA ARG A 192 3.52 5.05 21.65
C ARG A 192 4.51 6.20 21.47
N LYS A 193 4.99 6.39 20.23
CA LYS A 193 5.78 7.56 19.83
C LYS A 193 4.94 8.84 19.82
N SER A 194 5.57 9.97 20.13
CA SER A 194 4.93 11.29 20.00
C SER A 194 4.71 11.63 18.53
N LEU A 195 3.49 12.04 18.16
CA LEU A 195 3.13 12.37 16.79
C LEU A 195 3.36 13.86 16.52
N MET A 196 4.28 14.14 15.59
CA MET A 196 4.68 15.47 15.16
C MET A 196 4.14 15.72 13.74
N VAL A 197 3.18 16.61 13.58
CA VAL A 197 2.54 16.91 12.28
C VAL A 197 2.84 18.34 11.84
N LEU A 198 3.30 18.50 10.60
CA LEU A 198 3.56 19.78 9.96
C LEU A 198 2.63 19.98 8.75
N GLY A 199 1.79 21.00 8.76
CA GLY A 199 1.13 21.50 7.56
C GLY A 199 1.95 22.60 6.90
N VAL A 200 2.21 22.49 5.60
CA VAL A 200 2.88 23.57 4.83
C VAL A 200 1.99 24.06 3.69
N ASP A 201 2.04 25.37 3.43
CA ASP A 201 1.34 26.00 2.31
C ASP A 201 2.12 27.23 1.82
N ILE A 202 1.97 27.56 0.54
CA ILE A 202 2.61 28.72 -0.08
C ILE A 202 1.85 30.03 0.25
N ASP A 203 0.63 29.95 0.76
CA ASP A 203 -0.15 31.14 1.16
C ASP A 203 0.01 31.45 2.65
N LYS A 204 0.71 32.54 2.95
CA LYS A 204 0.89 33.02 4.32
C LYS A 204 -0.44 33.29 5.05
N VAL A 205 -1.45 33.81 4.36
CA VAL A 205 -2.75 34.15 4.98
C VAL A 205 -3.51 32.89 5.35
N LEU A 206 -3.44 31.82 4.54
CA LEU A 206 -4.06 30.54 4.88
C LEU A 206 -3.36 29.89 6.08
N ILE A 207 -2.03 29.96 6.14
CA ILE A 207 -1.26 29.48 7.29
C ILE A 207 -1.60 30.26 8.57
N GLU A 208 -1.71 31.58 8.51
CA GLU A 208 -2.13 32.38 9.67
C GLU A 208 -3.53 32.00 10.19
N ARG A 209 -4.41 31.50 9.32
CA ARG A 209 -5.73 30.99 9.70
C ARG A 209 -5.64 29.58 10.26
N ALA A 210 -4.83 28.71 9.67
CA ALA A 210 -4.58 27.36 10.17
C ALA A 210 -4.05 27.40 11.61
N THR A 211 -3.05 28.26 11.87
CA THR A 211 -2.43 28.44 13.20
C THR A 211 -3.40 28.96 14.27
N LYS A 212 -4.52 29.60 13.89
CA LYS A 212 -5.54 30.07 14.84
C LYS A 212 -6.54 28.98 15.24
N LYS A 213 -6.55 27.82 14.58
CA LYS A 213 -7.48 26.73 14.88
C LYS A 213 -7.05 26.00 16.15
N SER A 214 -8.00 25.73 17.03
CA SER A 214 -7.77 24.91 18.22
C SER A 214 -7.65 23.43 17.84
N VAL A 215 -6.54 22.81 18.17
CA VAL A 215 -6.32 21.36 18.02
C VAL A 215 -6.30 20.72 19.39
N GLN A 216 -7.07 19.64 19.58
CA GLN A 216 -7.00 18.86 20.80
C GLN A 216 -5.77 17.95 20.71
N LEU A 217 -4.67 18.32 21.35
CA LEU A 217 -3.43 17.53 21.29
C LEU A 217 -3.44 16.38 22.31
N THR A 218 -2.82 15.26 21.96
CA THR A 218 -2.36 14.24 22.93
C THR A 218 -1.09 14.75 23.62
N VAL A 219 -0.79 14.22 24.81
CA VAL A 219 0.46 14.54 25.53
C VAL A 219 1.66 14.26 24.60
N ASP A 220 2.60 15.21 24.58
CA ASP A 220 3.84 15.21 23.77
C ASP A 220 3.68 15.28 22.24
N ASP A 221 2.46 15.22 21.70
CA ASP A 221 2.20 15.48 20.28
C ASP A 221 2.31 16.97 19.94
N GLN A 222 2.57 17.27 18.67
CA GLN A 222 2.58 18.64 18.14
C GLN A 222 1.93 18.70 16.75
N VAL A 223 1.18 19.78 16.50
CA VAL A 223 0.68 20.14 15.17
C VAL A 223 1.10 21.58 14.88
N GLN A 224 1.87 21.80 13.82
CA GLN A 224 2.35 23.13 13.41
C GLN A 224 1.97 23.43 11.96
N PHE A 225 1.83 24.72 11.65
CA PHE A 225 1.58 25.21 10.30
C PHE A 225 2.64 26.23 9.90
N ARG A 226 3.23 26.09 8.70
CA ARG A 226 4.31 26.97 8.24
C ARG A 226 4.11 27.40 6.79
N HIS A 227 4.42 28.67 6.54
CA HIS A 227 4.43 29.24 5.19
C HIS A 227 5.73 28.87 4.49
N VAL A 228 5.64 28.02 3.48
CA VAL A 228 6.80 27.48 2.76
C VAL A 228 6.43 27.23 1.30
N ASP A 229 7.35 27.56 0.38
CA ASP A 229 7.28 27.11 -1.00
C ASP A 229 8.16 25.86 -1.20
N VAL A 230 7.51 24.72 -1.41
CA VAL A 230 8.14 23.40 -1.61
C VAL A 230 9.02 23.32 -2.86
N MET A 231 8.81 24.22 -3.83
CA MET A 231 9.57 24.22 -5.07
C MET A 231 10.90 24.98 -4.97
N THR A 232 11.18 25.62 -3.83
CA THR A 232 12.38 26.45 -3.66
C THR A 232 13.49 25.69 -2.94
N SER A 233 14.74 26.09 -3.20
CA SER A 233 15.90 25.56 -2.48
C SER A 233 15.87 25.82 -0.96
N LYS A 234 15.07 26.80 -0.52
CA LYS A 234 14.89 27.17 0.90
C LYS A 234 13.98 26.23 1.66
N PHE A 235 13.21 25.38 0.97
CA PHE A 235 12.26 24.47 1.61
C PHE A 235 12.85 23.71 2.80
N ASN A 236 14.09 23.20 2.65
CA ASN A 236 14.79 22.46 3.70
C ASN A 236 15.17 23.33 4.90
N GLU A 237 15.61 24.56 4.67
CA GLU A 237 15.93 25.53 5.74
C GLU A 237 14.65 25.91 6.48
N ASP A 238 13.57 26.12 5.74
CA ASP A 238 12.29 26.54 6.30
C ASP A 238 11.67 25.45 7.18
N ILE A 239 11.82 24.15 6.85
CA ILE A 239 11.30 23.06 7.70
C ILE A 239 12.25 22.62 8.81
N ALA A 240 13.54 22.98 8.76
CA ALA A 240 14.55 22.49 9.71
C ALA A 240 14.19 22.70 11.20
N PRO A 241 13.65 23.86 11.64
CA PRO A 241 13.24 24.04 13.04
C PRO A 241 12.17 23.04 13.53
N PHE A 242 11.32 22.55 12.63
CA PHE A 242 10.33 21.52 12.98
C PHE A 242 11.00 20.15 13.18
N LEU A 243 11.96 19.81 12.32
CA LEU A 243 12.70 18.55 12.41
C LEU A 243 13.60 18.51 13.66
N GLU A 244 14.19 19.65 14.03
CA GLU A 244 14.94 19.81 15.29
C GLU A 244 14.03 19.60 16.51
N LEU A 245 12.83 20.19 16.50
CA LEU A 245 11.83 19.96 17.54
C LEU A 245 11.41 18.48 17.63
N ALA A 246 11.26 17.81 16.49
CA ALA A 246 10.95 16.39 16.43
C ALA A 246 12.15 15.49 16.78
N LYS A 247 13.33 16.05 17.07
CA LYS A 247 14.59 15.32 17.34
C LYS A 247 14.99 14.36 16.21
N ARG A 248 14.66 14.69 14.95
CA ARG A 248 14.92 13.81 13.80
C ARG A 248 16.40 13.85 13.40
N SER A 249 17.00 12.68 13.18
CA SER A 249 18.38 12.55 12.71
C SER A 249 18.54 13.00 11.26
N THR A 250 19.68 13.61 10.92
CA THR A 250 20.03 13.99 9.54
C THR A 250 20.43 12.81 8.66
N ALA A 251 20.77 11.65 9.26
CA ALA A 251 21.07 10.42 8.54
C ALA A 251 19.80 9.68 8.06
N GLU A 252 18.64 10.06 8.61
CA GLU A 252 17.35 9.46 8.29
C GLU A 252 16.56 10.36 7.33
N ARG A 253 15.52 9.77 6.75
CA ARG A 253 14.55 10.55 5.98
C ARG A 253 13.81 11.53 6.89
N LYS A 254 13.45 12.69 6.34
CA LYS A 254 12.91 13.81 7.11
C LYS A 254 11.55 13.52 7.73
N PHE A 255 10.72 12.71 7.07
CA PHE A 255 9.35 12.40 7.50
C PHE A 255 9.04 10.92 7.37
N ASP A 256 8.34 10.34 8.35
CA ASP A 256 7.81 8.97 8.24
C ASP A 256 6.65 8.90 7.23
N LEU A 257 5.84 9.97 7.16
CA LEU A 257 4.73 10.11 6.21
C LEU A 257 4.70 11.50 5.57
N VAL A 258 4.65 11.54 4.24
CA VAL A 258 4.29 12.74 3.47
C VAL A 258 2.90 12.56 2.88
N THR A 259 2.06 13.60 2.98
CA THR A 259 0.76 13.65 2.30
C THR A 259 0.68 14.77 1.27
N CYS A 260 0.14 14.45 0.10
CA CYS A 260 0.01 15.31 -1.05
C CYS A 260 -1.42 15.27 -1.58
N PHE A 261 -2.35 15.95 -0.89
CA PHE A 261 -3.76 15.94 -1.26
C PHE A 261 -4.11 17.07 -2.21
N SER A 262 -4.47 16.75 -3.47
CA SER A 262 -4.89 17.76 -4.45
C SER A 262 -3.90 18.92 -4.68
N VAL A 263 -2.59 18.67 -4.55
CA VAL A 263 -1.57 19.70 -4.76
C VAL A 263 -0.83 19.55 -6.11
N THR A 264 -0.74 18.32 -6.63
CA THR A 264 0.08 18.01 -7.83
C THR A 264 -0.32 18.79 -9.07
N MET A 265 -1.63 19.02 -9.27
CA MET A 265 -2.10 19.86 -10.38
C MET A 265 -1.56 21.27 -10.33
N TRP A 266 -1.53 21.88 -9.15
CA TRP A 266 -1.11 23.27 -8.98
C TRP A 266 0.39 23.43 -9.16
N ILE A 267 1.16 22.49 -8.63
CA ILE A 267 2.60 22.43 -8.86
C ILE A 267 2.90 22.28 -10.35
N HIS A 268 2.23 21.34 -11.01
CA HIS A 268 2.41 21.07 -12.44
C HIS A 268 2.01 22.28 -13.30
N LEU A 269 0.87 22.91 -12.99
CA LEU A 269 0.40 24.10 -13.71
C LEU A 269 1.41 25.25 -13.61
N ASN A 270 1.95 25.51 -12.42
CA ASN A 270 2.83 26.66 -12.19
C ASN A 270 4.28 26.41 -12.64
N ASN A 271 4.77 25.16 -12.56
CA ASN A 271 6.18 24.83 -12.78
C ASN A 271 6.45 23.92 -14.00
N GLY A 272 5.42 23.55 -14.76
CA GLY A 272 5.54 22.68 -15.94
C GLY A 272 5.86 21.22 -15.61
N ASP A 273 6.11 20.41 -16.65
CA ASP A 273 6.38 18.98 -16.50
C ASP A 273 7.61 18.74 -15.59
N GLU A 274 8.70 19.49 -15.79
CA GLU A 274 9.93 19.40 -14.98
C GLU A 274 9.72 19.75 -13.51
N GLY A 275 8.86 20.75 -13.24
CA GLY A 275 8.51 21.11 -11.87
C GLY A 275 7.72 20.00 -11.16
N LEU A 276 6.82 19.32 -11.88
CA LEU A 276 6.11 18.15 -11.33
C LEU A 276 7.10 17.03 -10.98
N TRP A 277 8.07 16.73 -11.85
CA TRP A 277 9.05 15.67 -11.58
C TRP A 277 10.01 16.03 -10.44
N THR A 278 10.51 17.26 -10.42
CA THR A 278 11.34 17.78 -9.32
C THR A 278 10.59 17.70 -7.98
N PHE A 279 9.30 18.06 -7.98
CA PHE A 279 8.47 17.94 -6.79
C PHE A 279 8.31 16.49 -6.31
N LEU A 280 7.96 15.58 -7.23
CA LEU A 280 7.77 14.17 -6.91
C LEU A 280 9.06 13.52 -6.42
N GLU A 281 10.21 13.90 -6.98
CA GLU A 281 11.53 13.50 -6.50
C GLU A 281 11.78 14.02 -5.07
N THR A 282 11.56 15.31 -4.84
CA THR A 282 11.72 15.94 -3.52
C THR A 282 10.92 15.22 -2.45
N VAL A 283 9.63 14.94 -2.70
CA VAL A 283 8.79 14.23 -1.70
C VAL A 283 9.18 12.76 -1.55
N SER A 284 9.66 12.11 -2.61
CA SER A 284 10.13 10.72 -2.56
C SER A 284 11.38 10.57 -1.68
N ASP A 285 12.31 11.53 -1.77
CA ASP A 285 13.55 11.51 -0.99
C ASP A 285 13.31 11.79 0.50
N MET A 286 12.22 12.48 0.83
CA MET A 286 11.90 12.90 2.19
C MET A 286 11.24 11.84 3.04
N THR A 287 10.66 10.78 2.46
CA THR A 287 9.78 9.87 3.22
C THR A 287 9.85 8.40 2.86
N GLU A 288 9.48 7.54 3.81
CA GLU A 288 9.24 6.12 3.56
C GLU A 288 7.82 5.83 3.06
N HIS A 289 6.85 6.62 3.51
CA HIS A 289 5.45 6.47 3.13
C HIS A 289 4.91 7.75 2.49
N LEU A 290 4.38 7.64 1.28
CA LEU A 290 3.76 8.75 0.57
C LEU A 290 2.27 8.47 0.36
N ILE A 291 1.40 9.38 0.78
CA ILE A 291 -0.02 9.37 0.39
C ILE A 291 -0.25 10.49 -0.61
N ILE A 292 -0.69 10.16 -1.82
CA ILE A 292 -0.88 11.12 -2.90
C ILE A 292 -2.29 11.02 -3.50
N GLU A 293 -2.90 12.18 -3.75
CA GLU A 293 -4.20 12.32 -4.43
C GLU A 293 -4.02 13.16 -5.71
N PRO A 294 -3.52 12.56 -6.81
CA PRO A 294 -3.29 13.29 -8.05
C PRO A 294 -4.62 13.66 -8.74
N GLN A 295 -4.72 14.89 -9.23
CA GLN A 295 -5.92 15.31 -9.97
C GLN A 295 -5.86 14.97 -11.45
N THR A 296 -7.01 14.60 -12.01
CA THR A 296 -7.15 14.27 -13.43
C THR A 296 -7.05 15.49 -14.34
N TRP A 297 -6.74 15.28 -15.62
CA TRP A 297 -6.71 16.33 -16.65
C TRP A 297 -8.01 17.14 -16.79
N LYS A 298 -9.15 16.56 -16.40
CA LYS A 298 -10.43 17.29 -16.33
C LYS A 298 -10.34 18.48 -15.36
N CYS A 299 -9.63 18.34 -14.24
CA CYS A 299 -9.42 19.40 -13.26
C CYS A 299 -8.55 20.53 -13.83
N TYR A 300 -7.48 20.20 -14.56
CA TYR A 300 -6.62 21.17 -15.26
C TYR A 300 -7.44 22.04 -16.22
N ARG A 301 -8.25 21.42 -17.10
CA ARG A 301 -9.12 22.15 -18.04
C ARG A 301 -10.12 23.06 -17.33
N ASN A 302 -10.67 22.63 -16.20
CA ASN A 302 -11.61 23.44 -15.42
C ASN A 302 -10.92 24.64 -14.78
N ALA A 303 -9.69 24.46 -14.26
CA ALA A 303 -8.89 25.55 -13.71
C ALA A 303 -8.54 26.59 -14.79
N GLN A 304 -8.05 26.15 -15.95
CA GLN A 304 -7.75 27.03 -17.09
C GLN A 304 -9.00 27.79 -17.57
N LYS A 305 -10.14 27.11 -17.72
CA LYS A 305 -11.40 27.77 -18.10
C LYS A 305 -11.82 28.84 -17.09
N ARG A 306 -11.62 28.60 -15.79
CA ARG A 306 -11.92 29.58 -14.74
C ARG A 306 -11.00 30.78 -14.86
N LEU A 307 -9.69 30.58 -14.96
CA LEU A 307 -8.70 31.65 -15.07
C LEU A 307 -8.91 32.51 -16.33
N ASN A 308 -9.20 31.88 -17.47
CA ASN A 308 -9.54 32.59 -18.71
C ASN A 308 -10.78 33.48 -18.56
N ARG A 309 -11.84 33.00 -17.89
CA ARG A 309 -13.05 33.82 -17.63
C ARG A 309 -12.76 35.00 -16.71
N MET A 310 -11.83 34.83 -15.79
CA MET A 310 -11.41 35.88 -14.86
C MET A 310 -10.41 36.85 -15.49
N HIS A 311 -9.98 36.62 -16.73
CA HIS A 311 -8.98 37.44 -17.43
C HIS A 311 -7.67 37.56 -16.63
N VAL A 312 -7.31 36.49 -15.92
CA VAL A 312 -6.08 36.41 -15.12
C VAL A 312 -4.95 35.93 -16.03
N GLU A 313 -3.80 36.62 -15.98
CA GLU A 313 -2.60 36.15 -16.64
C GLU A 313 -2.09 34.88 -15.97
N VAL A 314 -1.85 33.85 -16.78
CA VAL A 314 -1.35 32.56 -16.31
C VAL A 314 0.13 32.39 -16.67
N PRO A 315 0.93 31.72 -15.82
CA PRO A 315 2.31 31.39 -16.13
C PRO A 315 2.47 30.69 -17.49
N GLN A 316 3.63 30.92 -18.14
CA GLN A 316 3.94 30.33 -19.45
C GLN A 316 3.86 28.79 -19.46
N SER A 317 4.25 28.17 -18.33
CA SER A 317 4.15 26.73 -18.07
C SER A 317 2.76 26.15 -18.38
N PHE A 318 1.67 26.90 -18.13
CA PHE A 318 0.30 26.45 -18.44
C PHE A 318 0.09 26.08 -19.91
N ARG A 319 0.85 26.70 -20.82
CA ARG A 319 0.75 26.49 -22.28
C ARG A 319 1.72 25.41 -22.77
N GLU A 320 2.78 25.13 -22.03
CA GLU A 320 3.89 24.27 -22.44
C GLU A 320 3.79 22.84 -21.91
N ILE A 321 2.91 22.58 -20.92
CA ILE A 321 2.66 21.24 -20.37
C ILE A 321 2.39 20.21 -21.47
N LYS A 322 3.22 19.15 -21.49
CA LYS A 322 3.13 18.03 -22.42
C LYS A 322 2.42 16.85 -21.80
N VAL A 323 2.57 16.61 -20.50
CA VAL A 323 1.88 15.55 -19.78
C VAL A 323 0.45 15.98 -19.47
N ARG A 324 -0.53 15.32 -20.09
CA ARG A 324 -1.92 15.83 -20.15
C ARG A 324 -2.92 14.80 -19.68
N THR A 325 -3.56 14.12 -20.63
CA THR A 325 -4.63 13.15 -20.34
C THR A 325 -4.15 11.95 -19.56
N ASP A 326 -2.85 11.65 -19.66
CA ASP A 326 -2.11 10.56 -19.02
C ASP A 326 -1.38 11.00 -17.74
N VAL A 327 -1.69 12.18 -17.17
CA VAL A 327 -0.94 12.73 -16.03
C VAL A 327 -0.94 11.82 -14.81
N VAL A 328 -2.06 11.14 -14.51
CA VAL A 328 -2.14 10.25 -13.35
C VAL A 328 -1.27 9.02 -13.59
N GLU A 329 -1.34 8.45 -14.78
CA GLU A 329 -0.55 7.29 -15.21
C GLU A 329 0.95 7.61 -15.24
N LYS A 330 1.32 8.84 -15.62
CA LYS A 330 2.72 9.30 -15.62
C LYS A 330 3.26 9.51 -14.20
N ILE A 331 2.45 10.08 -13.30
CA ILE A 331 2.79 10.19 -11.88
C ILE A 331 2.99 8.78 -11.29
N ASP A 332 2.05 7.87 -11.55
CA ASP A 332 2.14 6.47 -11.10
C ASP A 332 3.41 5.79 -11.61
N ALA A 333 3.73 5.94 -12.90
CA ALA A 333 4.94 5.35 -13.49
C ALA A 333 6.22 5.98 -12.94
N PHE A 334 6.21 7.29 -12.65
CA PHE A 334 7.34 7.98 -12.06
C PHE A 334 7.62 7.45 -10.65
N LEU A 335 6.59 7.35 -9.82
CA LEU A 335 6.73 6.94 -8.42
C LEU A 335 7.09 5.45 -8.28
N LEU A 336 6.60 4.61 -9.18
CA LEU A 336 6.94 3.17 -9.24
C LEU A 336 8.24 2.86 -9.99
N SER A 337 8.96 3.88 -10.45
CA SER A 337 10.27 3.67 -11.09
C SER A 337 11.30 3.16 -10.06
N ALA A 338 12.25 2.36 -10.55
CA ALA A 338 13.25 1.72 -9.69
C ALA A 338 13.99 2.76 -8.82
N GLY A 339 14.01 2.52 -7.51
CA GLY A 339 14.70 3.37 -6.53
C GLY A 339 13.82 4.39 -5.79
N ARG A 340 12.51 4.49 -6.12
CA ARG A 340 11.56 5.37 -5.41
C ARG A 340 10.65 4.56 -4.49
N PHE A 341 9.46 4.21 -4.95
CA PHE A 341 8.50 3.40 -4.19
C PHE A 341 8.29 2.03 -4.82
N ARG A 342 8.15 1.02 -3.95
CA ARG A 342 8.07 -0.39 -4.37
C ARG A 342 6.63 -0.89 -4.39
N PHE A 343 5.87 -0.54 -3.36
CA PHE A 343 4.49 -0.96 -3.22
C PHE A 343 3.57 0.22 -3.43
N LYS A 344 2.44 -0.05 -4.09
CA LYS A 344 1.34 0.88 -4.25
C LYS A 344 0.07 0.19 -3.77
N ALA A 345 -0.55 0.77 -2.74
CA ALA A 345 -1.87 0.37 -2.27
C ALA A 345 -2.89 1.43 -2.72
N GLN A 346 -3.95 1.01 -3.38
CA GLN A 346 -5.08 1.89 -3.67
C GLN A 346 -5.99 1.94 -2.45
N LEU A 347 -5.98 3.06 -1.73
CA LEU A 347 -6.73 3.21 -0.48
C LEU A 347 -8.22 3.54 -0.71
N GLY A 348 -8.60 3.94 -1.93
CA GLY A 348 -9.99 4.13 -2.32
C GLY A 348 -10.20 5.12 -3.45
N LYS A 349 -11.47 5.42 -3.74
CA LYS A 349 -11.91 6.50 -4.62
C LYS A 349 -12.73 7.49 -3.81
N THR A 350 -12.35 8.78 -3.85
CA THR A 350 -13.25 9.84 -3.38
C THR A 350 -14.47 9.95 -4.30
N ASN A 351 -15.58 10.51 -3.82
CA ASN A 351 -16.81 10.74 -4.62
C ASN A 351 -16.57 11.60 -5.88
N TRP A 352 -15.41 12.24 -5.98
CA TRP A 352 -14.96 13.03 -7.14
C TRP A 352 -14.14 12.20 -8.15
N SER A 353 -14.18 10.87 -8.03
CA SER A 353 -13.44 9.91 -8.86
C SER A 353 -11.92 10.08 -8.81
N ARG A 354 -11.37 10.54 -7.67
CA ARG A 354 -9.92 10.63 -7.46
C ARG A 354 -9.44 9.44 -6.66
N ASN A 355 -8.39 8.78 -7.14
CA ASN A 355 -7.77 7.65 -6.46
C ASN A 355 -6.80 8.17 -5.40
N THR A 356 -7.00 7.80 -4.14
CA THR A 356 -5.98 7.99 -3.10
C THR A 356 -5.09 6.77 -3.09
N GLN A 357 -3.78 6.98 -3.12
CA GLN A 357 -2.79 5.91 -3.19
C GLN A 357 -1.76 6.08 -2.08
N MET A 358 -1.32 4.97 -1.49
CA MET A 358 -0.20 4.93 -0.57
C MET A 358 0.95 4.17 -1.21
N GLU A 359 2.14 4.73 -1.07
CA GLU A 359 3.36 4.18 -1.61
C GLU A 359 4.39 3.95 -0.50
N GLU A 360 5.08 2.81 -0.54
CA GLU A 360 6.05 2.38 0.49
C GLU A 360 7.42 2.09 -0.15
N VAL A 361 8.49 2.64 0.45
CA VAL A 361 9.87 2.45 -0.03
C VAL A 361 10.44 1.07 0.34
N GLN A 362 11.29 0.55 -0.53
CA GLN A 362 12.10 -0.64 -0.33
C GLN A 362 13.09 -0.46 0.83
N ASP A 363 12.93 -1.22 1.92
CA ASP A 363 13.94 -1.31 2.98
C ASP A 363 15.17 -2.10 2.48
N TYR A 364 16.20 -1.39 2.02
CA TYR A 364 17.46 -2.00 1.60
C TYR A 364 18.16 -2.72 2.77
N SER A 365 17.87 -2.36 4.02
CA SER A 365 18.45 -3.03 5.18
C SER A 365 17.90 -4.45 5.31
N ASP A 366 16.60 -4.67 5.09
CA ASP A 366 15.98 -6.02 5.10
C ASP A 366 16.64 -6.95 4.08
N ILE A 367 16.94 -6.42 2.89
CA ILE A 367 17.68 -7.15 1.86
C ILE A 367 19.07 -7.52 2.37
N ILE A 368 19.84 -6.54 2.84
CA ILE A 368 21.22 -6.77 3.30
C ILE A 368 21.26 -7.79 4.45
N TYR A 369 20.35 -7.67 5.43
CA TYR A 369 20.27 -8.60 6.56
C TYR A 369 19.88 -10.01 6.12
N ALA A 370 18.86 -10.16 5.27
CA ALA A 370 18.44 -11.47 4.77
C ALA A 370 19.59 -12.18 4.01
N HIS A 371 20.35 -11.43 3.21
CA HIS A 371 21.49 -11.97 2.47
C HIS A 371 22.67 -12.30 3.37
N ALA A 372 22.98 -11.44 4.36
CA ALA A 372 24.05 -11.68 5.32
C ALA A 372 23.78 -12.94 6.15
N VAL A 373 22.54 -13.14 6.58
CA VAL A 373 22.12 -14.34 7.32
C VAL A 373 22.18 -15.57 6.43
N LEU A 374 21.68 -15.50 5.18
CA LEU A 374 21.79 -16.60 4.23
C LEU A 374 23.25 -16.98 3.98
N LEU A 375 24.12 -15.98 3.80
CA LEU A 375 25.56 -16.18 3.62
C LEU A 375 26.20 -16.83 4.86
N ALA A 376 25.84 -16.38 6.06
CA ALA A 376 26.35 -16.95 7.31
C ALA A 376 25.93 -18.41 7.51
N VAL A 377 24.65 -18.74 7.26
CA VAL A 377 24.13 -20.12 7.33
C VAL A 377 24.91 -21.05 6.41
N VAL A 378 25.31 -20.57 5.23
CA VAL A 378 26.08 -21.34 4.27
C VAL A 378 27.57 -21.40 4.64
N LEU A 379 28.20 -20.29 5.00
CA LEU A 379 29.65 -20.22 5.19
C LEU A 379 30.12 -20.75 6.54
N VAL A 380 29.39 -20.53 7.63
CA VAL A 380 29.85 -20.91 8.98
C VAL A 380 30.16 -22.40 9.10
N PRO A 381 29.27 -23.34 8.68
CA PRO A 381 29.57 -24.78 8.72
C PRO A 381 30.84 -25.13 7.93
N THR A 382 31.08 -24.44 6.82
CA THR A 382 32.22 -24.70 5.93
C THR A 382 33.54 -24.24 6.55
N LEU A 383 33.53 -23.08 7.23
CA LEU A 383 34.68 -22.54 7.96
C LEU A 383 35.08 -23.46 9.13
N VAL A 384 34.11 -24.11 9.78
CA VAL A 384 34.36 -25.09 10.85
C VAL A 384 34.51 -26.53 10.34
N ARG A 385 34.62 -26.73 9.01
CA ARG A 385 34.81 -28.04 8.34
C ARG A 385 33.70 -29.06 8.60
N VAL A 386 32.48 -28.60 8.87
CA VAL A 386 31.28 -29.44 9.02
C VAL A 386 30.56 -29.54 7.67
N ARG A 387 30.34 -30.77 7.19
CA ARG A 387 29.60 -31.04 5.96
C ARG A 387 28.12 -31.24 6.27
N ILE A 388 27.27 -30.42 5.66
CA ILE A 388 25.82 -30.44 5.87
C ILE A 388 25.11 -30.46 4.51
N VAL A 389 24.04 -31.24 4.39
CA VAL A 389 23.21 -31.33 3.18
C VAL A 389 22.41 -30.04 2.96
N TYR A 390 22.19 -29.66 1.70
CA TYR A 390 21.41 -28.48 1.29
C TYR A 390 20.07 -28.34 2.00
N THR A 391 19.30 -29.42 2.10
CA THR A 391 17.99 -29.40 2.79
C THR A 391 18.10 -28.98 4.25
N PHE A 392 19.14 -29.38 4.98
CA PHE A 392 19.30 -29.00 6.38
C PHE A 392 19.73 -27.53 6.54
N LEU A 393 20.58 -27.02 5.64
CA LEU A 393 20.95 -25.60 5.61
C LEU A 393 19.77 -24.71 5.24
N TRP A 394 18.97 -25.14 4.25
CA TRP A 394 17.71 -24.48 3.91
C TRP A 394 16.73 -24.50 5.10
N ASN A 395 16.60 -25.61 5.81
CA ASN A 395 15.72 -25.70 6.98
C ASN A 395 16.17 -24.73 8.10
N LEU A 396 17.47 -24.66 8.38
CA LEU A 396 18.03 -23.71 9.34
C LEU A 396 17.75 -22.26 8.93
N PHE A 397 18.01 -21.91 7.67
CA PHE A 397 17.70 -20.58 7.14
C PHE A 397 16.21 -20.26 7.22
N THR A 398 15.34 -21.22 6.92
CA THR A 398 13.88 -21.08 7.00
C THR A 398 13.43 -20.77 8.43
N VAL A 399 13.94 -21.49 9.42
CA VAL A 399 13.62 -21.23 10.84
C VAL A 399 14.07 -19.82 11.25
N ILE A 400 15.25 -19.39 10.80
CA ILE A 400 15.75 -18.04 11.07
C ILE A 400 14.87 -17.00 10.35
N ALA A 401 14.53 -17.19 9.08
CA ALA A 401 13.70 -16.29 8.29
C ALA A 401 12.30 -16.09 8.91
N ILE A 402 11.68 -17.17 9.41
CA ILE A 402 10.40 -17.09 10.13
C ILE A 402 10.55 -16.27 11.41
N LYS A 403 11.62 -16.49 12.18
CA LYS A 403 11.88 -15.74 13.43
C LYS A 403 12.25 -14.27 13.20
N MET A 404 12.90 -13.96 12.09
CA MET A 404 13.27 -12.60 11.72
C MET A 404 12.08 -11.75 11.29
N GLU A 405 10.94 -12.37 10.97
CA GLU A 405 9.79 -11.69 10.35
C GLU A 405 10.15 -10.88 9.10
N SER A 406 11.28 -11.23 8.46
CA SER A 406 11.81 -10.55 7.28
C SER A 406 11.10 -11.04 6.03
N ARG A 407 10.48 -10.09 5.31
CA ARG A 407 9.80 -10.35 4.04
C ARG A 407 10.76 -10.94 3.02
N THR A 408 11.95 -10.35 2.91
CA THR A 408 12.98 -10.83 1.97
C THR A 408 13.48 -12.23 2.34
N ALA A 409 13.74 -12.50 3.62
CA ALA A 409 14.22 -13.80 4.05
C ALA A 409 13.16 -14.91 3.86
N GLN A 410 11.89 -14.60 4.11
CA GLN A 410 10.77 -15.53 3.90
C GLN A 410 10.54 -15.83 2.41
N GLY A 411 10.63 -14.82 1.54
CA GLY A 411 10.61 -14.99 0.09
C GLY A 411 11.74 -15.89 -0.41
N LEU A 412 12.98 -15.63 0.03
CA LEU A 412 14.14 -16.46 -0.29
C LEU A 412 13.98 -17.91 0.21
N ALA A 413 13.52 -18.10 1.44
CA ALA A 413 13.30 -19.43 2.01
C ALA A 413 12.23 -20.22 1.23
N THR A 414 11.20 -19.53 0.73
CA THR A 414 10.12 -20.12 -0.06
C THR A 414 10.61 -20.60 -1.42
N VAL A 415 11.32 -19.74 -2.17
CA VAL A 415 11.87 -20.11 -3.48
C VAL A 415 12.88 -21.25 -3.35
N MET A 416 13.80 -21.16 -2.39
CA MET A 416 14.76 -22.22 -2.13
C MET A 416 14.06 -23.54 -1.76
N GLY A 417 13.01 -23.49 -0.94
CA GLY A 417 12.26 -24.68 -0.53
C GLY A 417 11.57 -25.38 -1.70
N LEU A 418 10.96 -24.62 -2.60
CA LEU A 418 10.36 -25.17 -3.82
C LEU A 418 11.40 -25.76 -4.76
N SER A 419 12.58 -25.14 -4.86
CA SER A 419 13.71 -25.71 -5.61
C SER A 419 14.26 -26.99 -4.96
N VAL A 420 14.35 -27.05 -3.63
CA VAL A 420 14.71 -28.26 -2.86
C VAL A 420 13.74 -29.37 -3.19
N MET A 421 12.43 -29.10 -3.09
CA MET A 421 11.36 -30.05 -3.38
C MET A 421 11.49 -30.61 -4.80
N LEU A 422 11.58 -29.73 -5.79
CA LEU A 422 11.71 -30.13 -7.19
C LEU A 422 12.95 -31.00 -7.41
N SER A 423 14.11 -30.56 -6.91
CA SER A 423 15.38 -31.29 -7.08
C SER A 423 15.35 -32.67 -6.43
N TRP A 424 14.74 -32.76 -5.24
CA TRP A 424 14.65 -33.99 -4.47
C TRP A 424 13.76 -35.05 -5.15
N TYR A 425 12.59 -34.64 -5.65
CA TYR A 425 11.71 -35.56 -6.38
C TYR A 425 12.21 -35.89 -7.79
N MET A 426 12.99 -35.01 -8.41
CA MET A 426 13.72 -35.34 -9.64
C MET A 426 14.78 -36.42 -9.37
N LEU A 427 15.53 -36.34 -8.27
CA LEU A 427 16.47 -37.41 -7.88
C LEU A 427 15.75 -38.75 -7.69
N ARG A 428 14.58 -38.74 -7.04
CA ARG A 428 13.74 -39.94 -6.89
C ARG A 428 13.31 -40.54 -8.23
N TYR A 429 13.04 -39.70 -9.22
CA TYR A 429 12.61 -40.11 -10.55
C TYR A 429 13.79 -40.68 -11.37
N PHE A 430 14.92 -39.98 -11.40
CA PHE A 430 16.08 -40.36 -12.23
C PHE A 430 16.93 -41.49 -11.63
N ASP A 431 17.07 -41.55 -10.31
CA ASP A 431 17.84 -42.61 -9.64
C ASP A 431 17.27 -42.93 -8.25
N ARG A 432 16.31 -43.84 -8.25
CA ARG A 432 15.66 -44.32 -7.03
C ARG A 432 16.64 -44.99 -6.05
N SER A 433 17.72 -45.60 -6.54
CA SER A 433 18.72 -46.25 -5.68
C SER A 433 19.52 -45.23 -4.90
N VAL A 434 19.93 -44.13 -5.54
CA VAL A 434 20.60 -43.01 -4.86
C VAL A 434 19.65 -42.33 -3.88
N PHE A 435 18.40 -42.08 -4.30
CA PHE A 435 17.36 -41.53 -3.44
C PHE A 435 17.17 -42.36 -2.16
N ASP A 436 16.93 -43.66 -2.30
CA ASP A 436 16.71 -44.57 -1.17
C ASP A 436 17.96 -44.63 -0.28
N SER A 437 19.16 -44.55 -0.86
CA SER A 437 20.42 -44.55 -0.11
C SER A 437 20.61 -43.26 0.71
N VAL A 438 20.29 -42.09 0.15
CA VAL A 438 20.37 -40.81 0.88
C VAL A 438 19.32 -40.76 1.98
N LEU A 439 18.10 -41.23 1.69
CA LEU A 439 16.99 -41.22 2.63
C LEU A 439 17.25 -42.16 3.82
N LEU A 440 17.65 -43.40 3.56
CA LEU A 440 18.01 -44.35 4.61
C LEU A 440 19.30 -43.96 5.33
N GLY A 441 20.16 -43.15 4.68
CA GLY A 441 21.36 -42.58 5.29
C GLY A 441 21.07 -41.71 6.52
N TRP A 442 19.86 -41.18 6.68
CA TRP A 442 19.48 -40.36 7.85
C TRP A 442 19.59 -41.12 9.18
N PHE A 443 19.33 -42.43 9.17
CA PHE A 443 19.43 -43.29 10.35
C PHE A 443 20.52 -44.37 10.21
N GLY A 444 21.29 -44.37 9.11
CA GLY A 444 22.39 -45.31 8.88
C GLY A 444 21.98 -46.77 9.09
N LEU A 445 22.70 -47.48 9.97
CA LEU A 445 22.43 -48.90 10.29
C LEU A 445 21.04 -49.15 10.90
N LEU A 446 20.45 -48.16 11.57
CA LEU A 446 19.13 -48.28 12.20
C LEU A 446 18.02 -48.39 11.17
N SER A 447 18.23 -47.91 9.93
CA SER A 447 17.32 -48.03 8.79
C SER A 447 17.01 -49.48 8.37
N LYS A 448 17.74 -50.47 8.92
CA LYS A 448 17.42 -51.90 8.80
C LYS A 448 16.11 -52.26 9.50
N TYR A 449 15.75 -51.55 10.56
CA TYR A 449 14.50 -51.77 11.29
C TYR A 449 13.34 -51.00 10.64
N ARG A 450 12.15 -51.63 10.57
CA ARG A 450 10.96 -51.05 9.93
C ARG A 450 10.56 -49.69 10.50
N VAL A 451 10.75 -49.48 11.80
CA VAL A 451 10.41 -48.23 12.50
C VAL A 451 11.22 -47.05 11.95
N PHE A 452 12.55 -47.16 11.88
CA PHE A 452 13.41 -46.09 11.38
C PHE A 452 13.22 -45.86 9.87
N ARG A 453 12.90 -46.90 9.10
CA ARG A 453 12.49 -46.73 7.70
C ARG A 453 11.18 -45.95 7.58
N GLY A 454 10.21 -46.22 8.46
CA GLY A 454 8.98 -45.44 8.56
C GLY A 454 9.25 -43.98 8.90
N LEU A 455 10.07 -43.73 9.92
CA LEU A 455 10.48 -42.38 10.32
C LEU A 455 11.19 -41.62 9.20
N ALA A 456 12.06 -42.28 8.43
CA ALA A 456 12.73 -41.67 7.29
C ALA A 456 11.72 -41.22 6.24
N ASN A 457 10.77 -42.09 5.85
CA ASN A 457 9.73 -41.77 4.88
C ASN A 457 8.79 -40.66 5.38
N THR A 458 8.44 -40.64 6.67
CA THR A 458 7.64 -39.57 7.26
C THR A 458 8.40 -38.25 7.27
N GLY A 459 9.68 -38.27 7.69
CA GLY A 459 10.54 -37.09 7.68
C GLY A 459 10.76 -36.54 6.26
N ASP A 460 10.92 -37.42 5.28
CA ASP A 460 10.99 -37.07 3.86
C ASP A 460 9.75 -36.28 3.41
N PHE A 461 8.57 -36.84 3.64
CA PHE A 461 7.31 -36.22 3.26
C PHE A 461 7.12 -34.87 3.94
N LEU A 462 7.42 -34.76 5.24
CA LEU A 462 7.30 -33.51 5.96
C LEU A 462 8.29 -32.45 5.45
N LEU A 463 9.56 -32.82 5.32
CA LEU A 463 10.64 -31.88 5.03
C LEU A 463 10.67 -31.44 3.56
N HIS A 464 10.49 -32.36 2.62
CA HIS A 464 10.65 -32.09 1.19
C HIS A 464 9.34 -31.80 0.46
N PHE A 465 8.17 -32.07 1.06
CA PHE A 465 6.87 -31.78 0.45
C PHE A 465 6.05 -30.80 1.28
N VAL A 466 5.73 -31.15 2.54
CA VAL A 466 4.84 -30.32 3.37
C VAL A 466 5.44 -28.96 3.69
N CYS A 467 6.69 -28.89 4.15
CA CYS A 467 7.32 -27.61 4.51
C CYS A 467 7.44 -26.63 3.33
N PRO A 468 7.96 -27.02 2.14
CA PRO A 468 8.01 -26.14 0.97
C PRO A 468 6.63 -25.63 0.52
N LEU A 469 5.62 -26.50 0.51
CA LEU A 469 4.26 -26.11 0.15
C LEU A 469 3.60 -25.20 1.20
N ALA A 470 3.87 -25.43 2.48
CA ALA A 470 3.39 -24.55 3.54
C ALA A 470 4.02 -23.16 3.48
N LEU A 471 5.32 -23.08 3.17
CA LEU A 471 5.99 -21.80 2.91
C LEU A 471 5.40 -21.11 1.68
N ALA A 472 5.18 -21.84 0.59
CA ALA A 472 4.54 -21.28 -0.60
C ALA A 472 3.13 -20.76 -0.27
N ALA A 473 2.30 -21.55 0.41
CA ALA A 473 0.95 -21.12 0.79
C ALA A 473 0.94 -19.82 1.62
N LYS A 474 1.94 -19.62 2.48
CA LYS A 474 1.99 -18.48 3.41
C LYS A 474 2.77 -17.27 2.90
N TYR A 475 3.80 -17.50 2.10
CA TYR A 475 4.81 -16.49 1.77
C TYR A 475 5.02 -16.32 0.26
N LEU A 476 4.16 -16.89 -0.61
CA LEU A 476 4.29 -16.71 -2.06
C LEU A 476 4.27 -15.24 -2.48
N GLU A 477 3.52 -14.40 -1.78
CA GLU A 477 3.43 -12.96 -2.05
C GLU A 477 4.76 -12.22 -1.85
N HIS A 478 5.67 -12.80 -1.08
CA HIS A 478 6.99 -12.26 -0.78
C HIS A 478 8.03 -12.64 -1.87
N VAL A 479 7.67 -13.49 -2.83
CA VAL A 479 8.60 -14.01 -3.84
C VAL A 479 8.75 -13.06 -5.03
N GLU A 480 9.99 -12.78 -5.40
CA GLU A 480 10.30 -11.80 -6.44
C GLU A 480 11.30 -12.34 -7.47
N VAL A 481 11.25 -11.80 -8.69
CA VAL A 481 12.08 -12.30 -9.81
C VAL A 481 13.57 -12.23 -9.49
N TRP A 482 14.02 -11.15 -8.85
CA TRP A 482 15.43 -10.99 -8.51
C TRP A 482 15.89 -11.97 -7.43
N MET A 483 15.00 -12.64 -6.69
CA MET A 483 15.39 -13.66 -5.70
C MET A 483 15.98 -14.92 -6.35
N ALA A 484 15.95 -15.00 -7.69
CA ALA A 484 16.81 -15.91 -8.46
C ALA A 484 18.30 -15.50 -8.41
N LEU A 485 18.59 -14.20 -8.31
CA LEU A 485 19.94 -13.62 -8.39
C LEU A 485 20.86 -14.05 -7.25
N PRO A 486 20.47 -14.14 -5.96
CA PRO A 486 21.36 -14.66 -4.91
C PRO A 486 21.70 -16.14 -5.13
N VAL A 487 20.78 -16.89 -5.76
CA VAL A 487 20.99 -18.30 -6.12
C VAL A 487 21.91 -18.44 -7.34
N LEU A 488 21.91 -17.42 -8.22
CA LEU A 488 22.76 -17.35 -9.41
C LEU A 488 24.10 -16.64 -9.17
N GLY A 489 24.15 -15.65 -8.27
CA GLY A 489 24.99 -14.46 -8.33
C GLY A 489 26.02 -14.36 -7.22
N TYR A 490 26.93 -15.34 -7.18
CA TYR A 490 28.34 -15.05 -6.95
C TYR A 490 29.16 -15.24 -8.23
N VAL A 491 28.52 -15.27 -9.42
CA VAL A 491 29.24 -15.50 -10.71
C VAL A 491 30.16 -14.37 -11.10
N ASP A 492 29.89 -13.10 -10.75
CA ASP A 492 30.53 -11.99 -11.47
C ASP A 492 30.93 -10.79 -10.60
N ALA A 493 31.29 -11.04 -9.34
CA ALA A 493 31.84 -10.00 -8.47
C ALA A 493 33.27 -10.35 -8.01
N ARG A 494 34.23 -10.32 -8.94
CA ARG A 494 35.52 -9.61 -8.82
C ARG A 494 36.33 -9.73 -10.12
N VAL A 495 36.53 -8.56 -10.72
CA VAL A 495 37.63 -8.20 -11.63
C VAL A 495 38.95 -8.87 -11.21
N GLU A 496 39.52 -9.62 -12.16
CA GLU A 496 40.95 -9.66 -12.51
C GLU A 496 41.95 -9.62 -11.33
N LEU A 497 42.21 -10.78 -10.70
CA LEU A 497 43.53 -11.02 -10.11
C LEU A 497 43.88 -12.52 -10.19
N VAL A 498 44.91 -12.80 -10.99
CA VAL A 498 45.64 -14.07 -11.11
C VAL A 498 45.04 -15.15 -12.03
N ARG A 499 45.84 -15.44 -13.06
CA ARG A 499 45.70 -16.43 -14.13
C ARG A 499 45.36 -17.85 -13.62
N ASN A 500 44.07 -18.21 -13.63
CA ASN A 500 43.53 -19.51 -14.05
C ASN A 500 42.00 -19.47 -14.00
N ARG A 501 41.34 -19.78 -15.13
CA ARG A 501 39.88 -19.65 -15.32
C ARG A 501 39.09 -20.59 -14.39
N LEU A 502 38.31 -20.05 -13.46
CA LEU A 502 37.13 -20.69 -12.87
C LEU A 502 36.01 -19.66 -12.74
N THR A 503 34.97 -19.77 -13.57
CA THR A 503 33.74 -18.99 -13.48
C THR A 503 32.85 -19.58 -12.39
N CYS A 504 32.79 -18.95 -11.21
CA CYS A 504 32.15 -19.53 -10.01
C CYS A 504 30.75 -18.99 -9.77
N SER A 505 29.70 -19.68 -10.23
CA SER A 505 28.34 -19.40 -9.74
C SER A 505 28.17 -19.74 -8.27
N PHE A 506 27.23 -19.07 -7.57
CA PHE A 506 26.91 -19.39 -6.17
C PHE A 506 26.61 -20.89 -6.06
N SER A 507 25.86 -21.47 -7.01
CA SER A 507 25.63 -22.92 -7.13
C SER A 507 26.91 -23.79 -7.21
N VAL A 508 27.99 -23.28 -7.79
CA VAL A 508 29.29 -23.97 -7.93
C VAL A 508 30.17 -23.78 -6.70
N LEU A 509 30.22 -22.59 -6.10
CA LEU A 509 30.84 -22.36 -4.78
C LEU A 509 30.17 -23.22 -3.70
N TRP A 510 28.85 -23.36 -3.78
CA TRP A 510 28.03 -24.17 -2.87
C TRP A 510 28.37 -25.67 -2.96
N VAL A 511 28.48 -26.20 -4.18
CA VAL A 511 29.02 -27.54 -4.45
C VAL A 511 30.46 -27.66 -3.98
N TYR A 512 31.26 -26.62 -4.17
CA TYR A 512 32.66 -26.61 -3.78
C TYR A 512 32.83 -26.71 -2.26
N PHE A 513 31.99 -26.01 -1.49
CA PHE A 513 32.08 -26.00 -0.03
C PHE A 513 31.41 -27.18 0.66
N VAL A 514 30.33 -27.73 0.10
CA VAL A 514 29.65 -28.90 0.68
C VAL A 514 30.33 -30.21 0.28
N ALA A 515 30.96 -30.27 -0.90
CA ALA A 515 31.52 -31.50 -1.47
C ALA A 515 32.98 -31.39 -1.98
N GLY A 516 33.70 -30.30 -1.71
CA GLY A 516 35.13 -30.15 -2.04
C GLY A 516 35.42 -29.95 -3.53
N GLY A 517 34.48 -29.40 -4.29
CA GLY A 517 34.62 -29.13 -5.73
C GLY A 517 34.37 -30.34 -6.61
N SER A 518 34.16 -31.50 -6.00
CA SER A 518 33.67 -32.68 -6.63
C SER A 518 32.19 -32.77 -6.31
N LEU A 519 31.33 -32.63 -7.31
CA LEU A 519 29.89 -32.86 -7.20
C LEU A 519 29.54 -34.33 -6.91
N VAL A 520 30.52 -35.08 -6.42
CA VAL A 520 30.46 -36.47 -6.13
C VAL A 520 30.03 -36.58 -4.68
N ALA A 521 28.72 -36.66 -4.48
CA ALA A 521 28.18 -37.05 -3.18
C ALA A 521 28.67 -38.45 -2.73
N ASN A 522 29.45 -39.19 -3.54
CA ASN A 522 30.22 -40.33 -3.03
C ASN A 522 31.21 -39.93 -1.90
N HIS A 523 31.64 -38.67 -1.74
CA HIS A 523 32.51 -38.27 -0.63
C HIS A 523 31.76 -37.99 0.70
N VAL A 524 30.43 -37.92 0.66
CA VAL A 524 29.57 -37.74 1.86
C VAL A 524 28.77 -39.02 2.13
N TYR A 525 28.24 -39.65 1.08
CA TYR A 525 27.34 -40.80 1.16
C TYR A 525 27.94 -42.12 0.63
N HIS A 526 29.18 -42.13 0.11
CA HIS A 526 29.91 -43.32 -0.35
C HIS A 526 29.04 -44.36 -1.09
N PHE A 527 28.37 -43.92 -2.17
CA PHE A 527 27.49 -44.80 -2.96
C PHE A 527 28.26 -45.95 -3.62
N SER A 528 27.66 -47.14 -3.66
CA SER A 528 28.19 -48.32 -4.36
C SER A 528 27.13 -48.88 -5.33
N PRO A 529 27.41 -48.94 -6.65
CA PRO A 529 28.61 -48.42 -7.32
C PRO A 529 28.64 -46.88 -7.35
N PRO A 530 29.83 -46.26 -7.43
CA PRO A 530 29.96 -44.81 -7.54
C PRO A 530 29.29 -44.30 -8.80
N ARG A 531 28.57 -43.17 -8.71
CA ARG A 531 27.94 -42.56 -9.89
C ARG A 531 28.95 -41.78 -10.75
N PRO A 532 28.82 -41.83 -12.09
CA PRO A 532 29.74 -41.15 -12.99
C PRO A 532 29.61 -39.64 -12.86
N VAL A 533 30.67 -38.90 -13.21
CA VAL A 533 30.69 -37.42 -13.14
C VAL A 533 29.55 -36.77 -13.94
N GLN A 534 29.16 -37.38 -15.07
CA GLN A 534 28.06 -36.94 -15.92
C GLN A 534 26.71 -36.93 -15.18
N PHE A 535 26.45 -37.93 -14.33
CA PHE A 535 25.22 -37.98 -13.53
C PHE A 535 25.11 -36.76 -12.61
N TRP A 536 26.21 -36.41 -11.95
CA TRP A 536 26.25 -35.27 -11.04
C TRP A 536 26.21 -33.93 -11.76
N ALA A 537 26.79 -33.84 -12.96
CA ALA A 537 26.64 -32.66 -13.82
C ALA A 537 25.17 -32.43 -14.20
N VAL A 538 24.43 -33.49 -14.55
CA VAL A 538 22.99 -33.41 -14.87
C VAL A 538 22.16 -33.04 -13.63
N ALA A 539 22.43 -33.64 -12.47
CA ALA A 539 21.76 -33.30 -11.22
C ALA A 539 21.93 -31.81 -10.87
N SER A 540 23.11 -31.26 -11.13
CA SER A 540 23.44 -29.86 -10.84
C SER A 540 22.84 -28.88 -11.82
N ALA A 541 22.87 -29.23 -13.11
CA ALA A 541 22.18 -28.47 -14.14
C ALA A 541 20.67 -28.43 -13.85
N SER A 542 20.09 -29.55 -13.40
CA SER A 542 18.67 -29.62 -13.03
C SER A 542 18.34 -28.72 -11.82
N MET A 543 19.20 -28.70 -10.80
CA MET A 543 19.06 -27.80 -9.65
C MET A 543 19.21 -26.33 -10.05
N LEU A 544 20.16 -26.00 -10.92
CA LEU A 544 20.35 -24.65 -11.45
C LEU A 544 19.13 -24.17 -12.27
N VAL A 545 18.59 -25.05 -13.13
CA VAL A 545 17.38 -24.77 -13.90
C VAL A 545 16.18 -24.60 -12.97
N GLY A 546 16.03 -25.44 -11.93
CA GLY A 546 14.99 -25.27 -10.91
C GLY A 546 15.09 -23.93 -10.20
N ASN A 547 16.28 -23.54 -9.78
CA ASN A 547 16.54 -22.26 -9.13
C ASN A 547 16.27 -21.03 -10.01
N LEU A 548 16.30 -21.19 -11.33
CA LEU A 548 15.91 -20.15 -12.31
C LEU A 548 14.40 -20.12 -12.55
N THR A 549 13.80 -21.29 -12.76
CA THR A 549 12.41 -21.40 -13.22
C THR A 549 11.40 -21.29 -12.09
N VAL A 550 11.74 -21.76 -10.89
CA VAL A 550 10.86 -21.69 -9.71
C VAL A 550 10.48 -20.27 -9.32
N PRO A 551 11.41 -19.30 -9.11
CA PRO A 551 11.03 -17.93 -8.77
C PRO A 551 10.21 -17.25 -9.87
N LEU A 552 10.54 -17.49 -11.16
CA LEU A 552 9.73 -17.00 -12.28
C LEU A 552 8.31 -17.58 -12.23
N GLY A 553 8.18 -18.90 -12.02
CA GLY A 553 6.90 -19.58 -11.88
C GLY A 553 6.07 -19.07 -10.69
N CYS A 554 6.72 -18.77 -9.57
CA CYS A 554 6.06 -18.18 -8.39
C CYS A 554 5.49 -16.78 -8.69
N VAL A 555 6.26 -15.92 -9.36
CA VAL A 555 5.81 -14.57 -9.74
C VAL A 555 4.67 -14.64 -10.76
N PHE A 556 4.73 -15.56 -11.72
CA PHE A 556 3.61 -15.80 -12.63
C PHE A 556 2.36 -16.29 -11.87
N ALA A 557 2.50 -17.23 -10.94
CA ALA A 557 1.39 -17.71 -10.12
C ALA A 557 0.74 -16.57 -9.29
N GLN A 558 1.57 -15.69 -8.71
CA GLN A 558 1.11 -14.50 -7.99
C GLN A 558 0.30 -13.55 -8.89
N ARG A 559 0.81 -13.25 -10.10
CA ARG A 559 0.12 -12.36 -11.06
C ARG A 559 -1.16 -12.96 -11.64
N SER A 560 -1.31 -14.28 -11.57
CA SER A 560 -2.46 -15.01 -12.10
C SER A 560 -3.65 -15.09 -11.13
N GLY A 561 -3.51 -14.61 -9.89
CA GLY A 561 -4.54 -14.75 -8.84
C GLY A 561 -4.69 -16.18 -8.30
N LEU A 562 -3.76 -17.08 -8.59
CA LEU A 562 -3.75 -18.46 -8.13
C LEU A 562 -3.72 -18.62 -6.58
N PRO A 563 -3.02 -17.75 -5.81
CA PRO A 563 -3.01 -17.81 -4.35
C PRO A 563 -4.41 -17.66 -3.74
N ASP A 564 -5.21 -16.71 -4.24
CA ASP A 564 -6.59 -16.47 -3.76
C ASP A 564 -7.49 -17.70 -3.98
N LEU A 565 -7.22 -18.46 -5.05
CA LEU A 565 -7.97 -19.66 -5.42
C LEU A 565 -7.60 -20.86 -4.53
N LEU A 566 -6.33 -21.00 -4.19
CA LEU A 566 -5.84 -22.03 -3.26
C LEU A 566 -6.25 -21.74 -1.81
N VAL A 567 -6.18 -20.48 -1.37
CA VAL A 567 -6.62 -20.07 -0.03
C VAL A 567 -8.13 -20.31 0.13
N ARG A 568 -8.95 -19.90 -0.84
CA ARG A 568 -10.40 -20.22 -0.85
C ARG A 568 -10.66 -21.72 -0.83
N GLY A 569 -9.93 -22.51 -1.62
CA GLY A 569 -10.08 -23.96 -1.64
C GLY A 569 -9.70 -24.63 -0.31
N VAL A 570 -8.65 -24.16 0.37
CA VAL A 570 -8.25 -24.65 1.70
C VAL A 570 -9.24 -24.21 2.78
N GLU A 571 -9.77 -22.99 2.70
CA GLU A 571 -10.82 -22.50 3.61
C GLU A 571 -12.14 -23.26 3.44
N GLU A 572 -12.53 -23.58 2.21
CA GLU A 572 -13.69 -24.42 1.89
C GLU A 572 -13.51 -25.87 2.38
N LEU A 573 -12.29 -26.43 2.26
CA LEU A 573 -11.95 -27.76 2.77
C LEU A 573 -11.83 -27.80 4.31
N ALA A 574 -11.48 -26.69 4.96
CA ALA A 574 -11.37 -26.57 6.41
C ALA A 574 -12.69 -26.17 7.09
N ALA A 575 -13.69 -25.69 6.34
CA ALA A 575 -15.01 -25.30 6.84
C ALA A 575 -15.73 -26.41 7.64
N PRO A 576 -15.69 -27.70 7.26
CA PRO A 576 -16.31 -28.78 8.04
C PRO A 576 -15.62 -29.04 9.39
N LEU A 577 -14.33 -28.71 9.53
CA LEU A 577 -13.55 -28.93 10.75
C LEU A 577 -13.74 -27.81 11.78
N ARG A 578 -14.19 -26.60 11.38
CA ARG A 578 -14.53 -25.52 12.33
C ARG A 578 -15.92 -25.67 12.95
N GLN A 579 -16.85 -26.34 12.27
CA GLN A 579 -18.20 -26.57 12.79
C GLN A 579 -18.28 -27.68 13.84
N SER A 580 -17.25 -28.53 13.97
CA SER A 580 -17.21 -29.60 14.97
C SER A 580 -16.59 -29.21 16.32
N SER A 581 -15.96 -28.03 16.42
CA SER A 581 -15.33 -27.55 17.67
C SER A 581 -16.26 -26.77 18.60
N PHE A 582 -17.53 -26.56 18.21
CA PHE A 582 -18.55 -25.85 19.00
C PHE A 582 -19.70 -26.75 19.48
N ALA A 583 -19.50 -28.08 19.43
CA ALA A 583 -20.46 -29.05 19.96
C ALA A 583 -19.76 -30.04 20.91
N VAL A 584 -19.29 -29.54 22.06
CA VAL A 584 -19.17 -30.30 23.32
C VAL A 584 -19.51 -29.35 24.47
#